data_AF-A0A8B8SXF5-F1
#
_entry.id   AF-A0A8B8SXF5-F1
#
_cell.length_a   1.000
_cell.length_b   1.000
_cell.length_c   1.000
_cell.angle_alpha   90.00
_cell.angle_beta   90.00
_cell.angle_gamma   90.00
#
_symmetry.space_group_name_H-M   'P 1'
#
loop_
_entity.id
_entity.type
_entity.pdbx_description
1 polymer ?
#
loop_
_entity_poly.entity_id
_entity_poly.type
_entity_poly.pdbx_seq_one_letter_code
_entity_poly.pdbx_strand_id
1 'polypeptide(L)'
;MSDYENEDECWSALEGFRVKLIAVIDPARITPYLRQCKVLNPDDEEQVLSDPNLVIRKRKVGVLLDILQRTGHKGYVAFLESLELYYPQLYKKVTGKEPTRVFSMIIDASGESGLMQLLMSEVMKLQKKVQDLTVLLSSKDDLIKELRVKDSLLRKHQERVQRLKEACEAGSRELQRCKEDNYDLAMRLARQSEERGAALMRNRDLQLEIDRLKHSLMKAEDDCSVERKHTLKLRHAMEQRPSQELLWELQQEKALLQARVQGLEASVQEGKPDKSSPYIQVLEEDWRQALRDHQEQTSAIFSLRKDLRQAEALRARCMEEKEMFELQCLALRKDSKMYKDRIEAILQQMEEVAIERDQAIARQEELHAQQARNLQEKDALRKQVRELSEKADELQLQLFQREGQLLAAEGRLRRQQLETSVLSSDLEDSSPRNSQELSPPRDLEENAQLSDKGGQAIGESLEQPSVALQKERLSLTPDDAGLSSREPPEKEKGRRRLKESFENYRRKRALRKVQHGSRQGEVDWENTTGSDNTDTEGS
;
A
#
# COMPACT_ATOMS: atom_id res chain seq x y z
N MET A 1 84.03 -19.43 -51.86
CA MET A 1 84.35 -19.49 -50.43
C MET A 1 84.11 -18.09 -49.87
N SER A 2 82.94 -17.84 -49.28
CA SER A 2 82.60 -16.57 -48.60
C SER A 2 81.45 -16.67 -47.59
N ASP A 3 80.75 -17.80 -47.44
CA ASP A 3 79.48 -17.81 -46.70
C ASP A 3 79.58 -18.35 -45.26
N TYR A 4 80.75 -18.86 -44.84
CA TYR A 4 80.95 -19.40 -43.48
C TYR A 4 81.46 -18.36 -42.47
N GLU A 5 81.81 -17.13 -42.89
CA GLU A 5 82.20 -16.03 -42.00
C GLU A 5 81.04 -15.09 -41.63
N ASN A 6 79.84 -15.30 -42.20
CA ASN A 6 78.70 -14.38 -42.12
C ASN A 6 77.56 -14.87 -41.19
N GLU A 7 77.69 -16.05 -40.58
CA GLU A 7 76.61 -16.64 -39.76
C GLU A 7 76.39 -15.90 -38.43
N ASP A 8 77.48 -15.55 -37.74
CA ASP A 8 77.43 -14.85 -36.45
C ASP A 8 77.02 -13.37 -36.62
N GLU A 9 77.35 -12.76 -37.76
CA GLU A 9 76.99 -11.38 -38.07
C GLU A 9 75.48 -11.23 -38.36
N CYS A 10 74.88 -12.21 -39.03
CA CYS A 10 73.45 -12.25 -39.36
C CYS A 10 72.55 -12.28 -38.10
N TRP A 11 72.84 -13.17 -37.14
CA TRP A 11 72.08 -13.24 -35.89
C TRP A 11 72.36 -12.06 -34.96
N SER A 12 73.59 -11.53 -34.94
CA SER A 12 73.94 -10.31 -34.19
C SER A 12 73.12 -9.10 -34.64
N ALA A 13 72.87 -8.95 -35.93
CA ALA A 13 71.99 -7.90 -36.46
C ALA A 13 70.53 -8.07 -36.00
N LEU A 14 70.04 -9.31 -35.92
CA LEU A 14 68.67 -9.63 -35.49
C LEU A 14 68.48 -9.44 -33.97
N GLU A 15 69.52 -9.73 -33.19
CA GLU A 15 69.56 -9.57 -31.74
C GLU A 15 69.36 -8.10 -31.33
N GLY A 16 69.88 -7.15 -32.13
CA GLY A 16 69.59 -5.72 -31.97
C GLY A 16 68.10 -5.34 -32.04
N PHE A 17 67.26 -6.18 -32.65
CA PHE A 17 65.81 -6.01 -32.74
C PHE A 17 65.01 -6.93 -31.80
N ARG A 18 65.67 -7.75 -30.98
CA ARG A 18 65.04 -8.79 -30.15
C ARG A 18 63.86 -8.29 -29.35
N VAL A 19 63.99 -7.14 -28.67
CA VAL A 19 62.91 -6.56 -27.83
C VAL A 19 61.64 -6.27 -28.65
N LYS A 20 61.79 -5.80 -29.90
CA LYS A 20 60.66 -5.52 -30.80
C LYS A 20 60.07 -6.81 -31.34
N LEU A 21 60.91 -7.78 -31.69
CA LEU A 21 60.49 -9.10 -32.17
C LEU A 21 59.63 -9.82 -31.13
N ILE A 22 60.12 -9.93 -29.89
CA ILE A 22 59.40 -10.63 -28.81
C ILE A 22 58.10 -9.92 -28.39
N ALA A 23 57.99 -8.60 -28.60
CA ALA A 23 56.80 -7.85 -28.21
C ALA A 23 55.62 -8.07 -29.17
N VAL A 24 55.91 -8.24 -30.47
CA VAL A 24 54.91 -8.21 -31.54
C VAL A 24 54.56 -9.61 -32.05
N ILE A 25 55.52 -10.53 -32.06
CA ILE A 25 55.34 -11.84 -32.67
C ILE A 25 54.47 -12.74 -31.78
N ASP A 26 53.54 -13.42 -32.42
CA ASP A 26 52.87 -14.60 -31.88
C ASP A 26 53.54 -15.87 -32.42
N PRO A 27 54.19 -16.68 -31.56
CA PRO A 27 54.87 -17.92 -31.95
C PRO A 27 53.95 -18.87 -32.73
N ALA A 28 52.68 -18.99 -32.33
CA ALA A 28 51.72 -19.91 -32.96
C ALA A 28 51.46 -19.61 -34.44
N ARG A 29 51.75 -18.38 -34.89
CA ARG A 29 51.61 -17.99 -36.29
C ARG A 29 52.81 -18.37 -37.15
N ILE A 30 54.00 -18.49 -36.56
CA ILE A 30 55.26 -18.69 -37.32
C ILE A 30 55.85 -20.09 -37.17
N THR A 31 55.63 -20.78 -36.03
CA THR A 31 56.15 -22.14 -35.80
C THR A 31 55.69 -23.16 -36.86
N PRO A 32 54.47 -23.11 -37.44
CA PRO A 32 54.08 -24.08 -38.47
C PRO A 32 54.90 -23.93 -39.76
N TYR A 33 55.26 -22.69 -40.12
CA TYR A 33 56.11 -22.40 -41.28
C TYR A 33 57.55 -22.85 -41.01
N LEU A 34 58.10 -22.54 -39.83
CA LEU A 34 59.45 -22.93 -39.43
C LEU A 34 59.63 -24.45 -39.36
N ARG A 35 58.60 -25.18 -38.93
CA ARG A 35 58.58 -26.65 -38.98
C ARG A 35 58.63 -27.18 -40.42
N GLN A 36 57.92 -26.54 -41.35
CA GLN A 36 57.95 -26.94 -42.77
C GLN A 36 59.27 -26.61 -43.47
N CYS A 37 59.99 -25.61 -43.00
CA CYS A 37 61.37 -25.33 -43.41
C CYS A 37 62.41 -26.27 -42.78
N LYS A 38 61.99 -27.22 -41.92
CA LYS A 38 62.86 -28.16 -41.19
C LYS A 38 63.94 -27.49 -40.33
N VAL A 39 63.64 -26.27 -39.83
CA VAL A 39 64.52 -25.53 -38.89
C VAL A 39 63.99 -25.57 -37.45
N LEU A 40 62.81 -26.13 -37.23
CA LEU A 40 62.17 -26.29 -35.93
C LEU A 40 61.62 -27.71 -35.83
N ASN A 41 62.01 -28.47 -34.80
CA ASN A 41 61.49 -29.82 -34.60
C ASN A 41 60.08 -29.78 -33.97
N PRO A 42 59.27 -30.85 -34.10
CA PRO A 42 57.97 -30.94 -33.44
C PRO A 42 58.06 -30.76 -31.92
N ASP A 43 59.11 -31.33 -31.30
CA ASP A 43 59.34 -31.21 -29.86
C ASP A 43 59.69 -29.77 -29.45
N ASP A 44 60.46 -29.06 -30.29
CA ASP A 44 60.78 -27.65 -30.09
C ASP A 44 59.53 -26.76 -30.26
N GLU A 45 58.65 -27.09 -31.20
CA GLU A 45 57.37 -26.40 -31.38
C GLU A 45 56.44 -26.61 -30.18
N GLU A 46 56.33 -27.83 -29.68
CA GLU A 46 55.54 -28.13 -28.48
C GLU A 46 56.11 -27.43 -27.25
N GLN A 47 57.44 -27.41 -27.08
CA GLN A 47 58.10 -26.65 -26.02
C GLN A 47 57.73 -25.16 -26.09
N VAL A 48 57.80 -24.54 -27.28
CA VAL A 48 57.51 -23.11 -27.43
C VAL A 48 56.02 -22.79 -27.21
N LEU A 49 55.11 -23.66 -27.68
CA LEU A 49 53.67 -23.39 -27.65
C LEU A 49 52.99 -23.83 -26.35
N SER A 50 53.41 -24.95 -25.78
CA SER A 50 52.67 -25.67 -24.74
C SER A 50 53.39 -25.72 -23.38
N ASP A 51 54.67 -25.34 -23.27
CA ASP A 51 55.40 -25.34 -21.99
C ASP A 51 54.71 -24.44 -20.95
N PRO A 52 54.25 -25.00 -19.81
CA PRO A 52 53.65 -24.23 -18.72
C PRO A 52 54.58 -23.16 -18.12
N ASN A 53 55.90 -23.35 -18.24
CA ASN A 53 56.90 -22.39 -17.73
C ASN A 53 57.03 -21.14 -18.62
N LEU A 54 56.51 -21.19 -19.86
CA LEU A 54 56.55 -20.09 -20.82
C LEU A 54 55.19 -19.37 -20.91
N VAL A 55 54.59 -18.99 -19.78
CA VAL A 55 53.25 -18.33 -19.73
C VAL A 55 53.17 -17.06 -20.58
N ILE A 56 54.26 -16.28 -20.65
CA ILE A 56 54.28 -14.97 -21.31
C ILE A 56 54.73 -15.13 -22.76
N ARG A 57 53.91 -14.65 -23.72
CA ARG A 57 54.22 -14.65 -25.16
C ARG A 57 55.63 -14.16 -25.49
N LYS A 58 56.09 -13.08 -24.83
CA LYS A 58 57.44 -12.53 -25.04
C LYS A 58 58.55 -13.55 -24.74
N ARG A 59 58.38 -14.37 -23.68
CA ARG A 59 59.33 -15.43 -23.32
C ARG A 59 59.28 -16.58 -24.32
N LYS A 60 58.08 -16.96 -24.80
CA LYS A 60 57.92 -17.96 -25.87
C LYS A 60 58.68 -17.57 -27.13
N VAL A 61 58.54 -16.31 -27.59
CA VAL A 61 59.28 -15.81 -28.76
C VAL A 61 60.78 -15.76 -28.49
N GLY A 62 61.20 -15.36 -27.28
CA GLY A 62 62.63 -15.37 -26.91
C GLY A 62 63.26 -16.76 -27.00
N VAL A 63 62.60 -17.77 -26.44
CA VAL A 63 63.06 -19.17 -26.52
C VAL A 63 63.03 -19.68 -27.96
N LEU A 64 62.02 -19.32 -28.74
CA LEU A 64 61.97 -19.65 -30.17
C LEU A 64 63.16 -19.08 -30.95
N LEU A 65 63.53 -17.82 -30.70
CA LEU A 65 64.72 -17.21 -31.32
C LEU A 65 66.00 -17.95 -30.93
N ASP A 66 66.13 -18.33 -29.66
CA ASP A 66 67.30 -19.05 -29.14
C ASP A 66 67.40 -20.48 -29.73
N ILE A 67 66.28 -21.13 -30.00
CA ILE A 67 66.22 -22.43 -30.70
C ILE A 67 66.66 -22.26 -32.15
N LEU A 68 66.11 -21.27 -32.87
CA LEU A 68 66.42 -21.03 -34.28
C LEU A 68 67.88 -20.62 -34.48
N GLN A 69 68.47 -19.88 -33.54
CA GLN A 69 69.88 -19.51 -33.58
C GLN A 69 70.81 -20.74 -33.61
N ARG A 70 70.44 -21.83 -32.92
CA ARG A 70 71.22 -23.10 -32.94
C ARG A 70 71.22 -23.79 -34.29
N THR A 71 70.32 -23.41 -35.20
CA THR A 71 70.23 -23.96 -36.56
C THR A 71 71.03 -23.13 -37.59
N GLY A 72 71.80 -22.14 -37.13
CA GLY A 72 72.74 -21.37 -37.94
C GLY A 72 72.06 -20.49 -39.00
N HIS A 73 72.70 -20.36 -40.17
CA HIS A 73 72.18 -19.52 -41.26
C HIS A 73 70.80 -19.97 -41.77
N LYS A 74 70.51 -21.28 -41.75
CA LYS A 74 69.22 -21.82 -42.19
C LYS A 74 68.06 -21.33 -41.33
N GLY A 75 68.24 -21.30 -40.01
CA GLY A 75 67.25 -20.75 -39.08
C GLY A 75 67.01 -19.26 -39.28
N TYR A 76 68.07 -18.51 -39.57
CA TYR A 76 67.99 -17.07 -39.84
C TYR A 76 67.13 -16.78 -41.08
N VAL A 77 67.43 -17.43 -42.20
CA VAL A 77 66.69 -17.24 -43.46
C VAL A 77 65.23 -17.69 -43.30
N ALA A 78 64.98 -18.86 -42.71
CA ALA A 78 63.63 -19.35 -42.48
C ALA A 78 62.82 -18.45 -41.53
N PHE A 79 63.46 -17.86 -40.51
CA PHE A 79 62.83 -16.88 -39.62
C PHE A 79 62.45 -15.60 -40.37
N LEU A 80 63.36 -15.06 -41.18
CA LEU A 80 63.08 -13.89 -42.01
C LEU A 80 61.94 -14.14 -43.01
N GLU A 81 61.92 -15.28 -43.69
CA GLU A 81 60.82 -15.66 -44.59
C GLU A 81 59.48 -15.76 -43.84
N SER A 82 59.49 -16.30 -42.60
CA SER A 82 58.28 -16.35 -41.75
C SER A 82 57.78 -14.94 -41.38
N LEU A 83 58.69 -13.99 -41.16
CA LEU A 83 58.35 -12.59 -40.91
C LEU A 83 57.79 -11.93 -42.17
N GLU A 84 58.33 -12.21 -43.36
CA GLU A 84 57.80 -11.69 -44.62
C GLU A 84 56.35 -12.14 -44.86
N LEU A 85 56.02 -13.39 -44.49
CA LEU A 85 54.69 -13.95 -44.63
C LEU A 85 53.69 -13.38 -43.60
N TYR A 86 54.04 -13.42 -42.31
CA TYR A 86 53.08 -13.15 -41.24
C TYR A 86 53.15 -11.75 -40.62
N TYR A 87 54.31 -11.08 -40.75
CA TYR A 87 54.59 -9.78 -40.15
C TYR A 87 55.42 -8.87 -41.09
N PRO A 88 54.89 -8.51 -42.28
CA PRO A 88 55.66 -7.77 -43.30
C PRO A 88 56.20 -6.43 -42.79
N GLN A 89 55.45 -5.77 -41.88
CA GLN A 89 55.85 -4.51 -41.25
C GLN A 89 57.00 -4.68 -40.25
N LEU A 90 57.15 -5.86 -39.67
CA LEU A 90 58.23 -6.19 -38.74
C LEU A 90 59.49 -6.59 -39.52
N TYR A 91 59.33 -7.37 -40.59
CA TYR A 91 60.41 -7.69 -41.51
C TYR A 91 61.11 -6.43 -42.04
N LYS A 92 60.34 -5.50 -42.61
CA LYS A 92 60.87 -4.23 -43.16
C LYS A 92 61.65 -3.41 -42.13
N LYS A 93 61.27 -3.49 -40.85
CA LYS A 93 61.95 -2.78 -39.76
C LYS A 93 63.27 -3.43 -39.34
N VAL A 94 63.40 -4.75 -39.51
CA VAL A 94 64.58 -5.53 -39.10
C VAL A 94 65.62 -5.57 -40.21
N THR A 95 65.19 -5.73 -41.46
CA THR A 95 66.10 -5.87 -42.62
C THR A 95 66.29 -4.58 -43.41
N GLY A 96 65.39 -3.59 -43.25
CA GLY A 96 65.37 -2.36 -44.04
C GLY A 96 64.90 -2.57 -45.49
N LYS A 97 64.54 -3.79 -45.88
CA LYS A 97 64.13 -4.17 -47.24
C LYS A 97 62.62 -4.36 -47.34
N GLU A 98 62.07 -4.20 -48.54
CA GLU A 98 60.68 -4.58 -48.79
C GLU A 98 60.53 -6.11 -48.78
N PRO A 99 59.44 -6.67 -48.22
CA PRO A 99 59.18 -8.11 -48.26
C PRO A 99 59.01 -8.57 -49.71
N THR A 100 59.90 -9.44 -50.18
CA THR A 100 59.88 -9.98 -51.55
C THR A 100 59.09 -11.28 -51.64
N ARG A 101 58.83 -11.94 -50.50
CA ARG A 101 58.08 -13.21 -50.35
C ARG A 101 58.67 -14.34 -51.18
N VAL A 102 59.99 -14.38 -51.25
CA VAL A 102 60.73 -15.46 -51.90
C VAL A 102 60.90 -16.57 -50.87
N PHE A 103 60.02 -17.56 -50.92
CA PHE A 103 60.00 -18.67 -49.95
C PHE A 103 60.98 -19.78 -50.35
N SER A 104 62.26 -19.44 -50.38
CA SER A 104 63.32 -20.35 -50.83
C SER A 104 63.52 -21.55 -49.89
N MET A 105 63.40 -21.35 -48.58
CA MET A 105 63.68 -22.41 -47.59
C MET A 105 62.61 -23.49 -47.56
N ILE A 106 61.33 -23.13 -47.63
CA ILE A 106 60.23 -24.11 -47.65
C ILE A 106 60.18 -24.86 -49.00
N ILE A 107 60.53 -24.20 -50.11
CA ILE A 107 60.59 -24.85 -51.42
C ILE A 107 61.75 -25.85 -51.46
N ASP A 108 62.92 -25.50 -50.91
CA ASP A 108 64.05 -26.43 -50.79
C ASP A 108 63.74 -27.60 -49.83
N ALA A 109 63.09 -27.32 -48.70
CA ALA A 109 62.82 -28.33 -47.68
C ALA A 109 61.63 -29.26 -47.98
N SER A 110 60.57 -28.73 -48.60
CA SER A 110 59.24 -29.35 -48.73
C SER A 110 58.63 -29.24 -50.14
N GLY A 111 59.30 -28.59 -51.10
CA GLY A 111 58.81 -28.41 -52.47
C GLY A 111 57.69 -27.37 -52.61
N GLU A 112 57.40 -26.99 -53.85
CA GLU A 112 56.31 -26.03 -54.19
C GLU A 112 54.93 -26.53 -53.75
N SER A 113 54.71 -27.85 -53.79
CA SER A 113 53.48 -28.49 -53.32
C SER A 113 53.28 -28.33 -51.80
N GLY A 114 54.36 -28.37 -51.01
CA GLY A 114 54.33 -28.14 -49.56
C GLY A 114 53.93 -26.70 -49.21
N LEU A 115 54.49 -25.72 -49.91
CA LEU A 115 54.12 -24.30 -49.75
C LEU A 115 52.65 -24.06 -50.12
N MET A 116 52.18 -24.63 -51.24
CA MET A 116 50.80 -24.51 -51.68
C MET A 116 49.82 -25.12 -50.65
N GLN A 117 50.17 -26.26 -50.05
CA GLN A 117 49.36 -26.90 -49.01
C GLN A 117 49.26 -26.03 -47.75
N LEU A 118 50.37 -25.42 -47.29
CA LEU A 118 50.35 -24.49 -46.16
C LEU A 118 49.42 -23.31 -46.46
N LEU A 119 49.61 -22.65 -47.61
CA LEU A 119 48.82 -21.47 -47.97
C LEU A 119 47.33 -21.81 -48.09
N MET A 120 46.98 -22.94 -48.71
CA MET A 120 45.59 -23.40 -48.80
C MET A 120 44.99 -23.64 -47.41
N SER A 121 45.74 -24.28 -46.51
CA SER A 121 45.27 -24.51 -45.13
C SER A 121 45.05 -23.21 -44.36
N GLU A 122 45.90 -22.20 -44.55
CA GLU A 122 45.73 -20.89 -43.91
C GLU A 122 44.57 -20.10 -44.51
N VAL A 123 44.35 -20.17 -45.82
CA VAL A 123 43.16 -19.58 -46.46
C VAL A 123 41.88 -20.21 -45.91
N MET A 124 41.82 -21.53 -45.78
CA MET A 124 40.67 -22.22 -45.20
C MET A 124 40.43 -21.81 -43.74
N LYS A 125 41.49 -21.69 -42.92
CA LYS A 125 41.39 -21.21 -41.53
C LYS A 125 40.86 -19.77 -41.46
N LEU A 126 41.36 -18.88 -42.33
CA LEU A 126 40.89 -17.49 -42.40
C LEU A 126 39.43 -17.42 -42.85
N GLN A 127 39.03 -18.20 -43.85
CA GLN A 127 37.64 -18.27 -44.31
C GLN A 127 36.72 -18.75 -43.19
N LYS A 128 37.12 -19.78 -42.44
CA LYS A 128 36.36 -20.25 -41.28
C LYS A 128 36.25 -19.19 -40.20
N LYS A 129 37.34 -18.47 -39.91
CA LYS A 129 37.35 -17.37 -38.92
C LYS A 129 36.44 -16.20 -39.33
N VAL A 130 36.41 -15.86 -40.61
CA VAL A 130 35.48 -14.84 -41.15
C VAL A 130 34.02 -15.30 -40.96
N GLN A 131 33.73 -16.56 -41.24
CA GLN A 131 32.39 -17.12 -41.04
C GLN A 131 31.98 -17.07 -39.56
N ASP A 132 32.86 -17.48 -38.65
CA ASP A 132 32.58 -17.48 -37.21
C ASP A 132 32.39 -16.05 -36.66
N LEU A 133 33.20 -15.09 -37.11
CA LEU A 133 33.03 -13.68 -36.77
C LEU A 133 31.73 -13.11 -37.32
N THR A 134 31.30 -13.52 -38.51
CA THR A 134 30.02 -13.09 -39.11
C THR A 134 28.84 -13.56 -38.26
N VAL A 135 28.85 -14.83 -37.82
CA VAL A 135 27.82 -15.39 -36.92
C VAL A 135 27.83 -14.69 -35.56
N LEU A 136 29.02 -14.40 -35.01
CA LEU A 136 29.13 -13.65 -33.77
C LEU A 136 28.52 -12.25 -33.93
N LEU A 137 28.81 -11.57 -35.03
CA LEU A 137 28.31 -10.23 -35.30
C LEU A 137 26.78 -10.22 -35.45
N SER A 138 26.20 -11.18 -36.18
CA SER A 138 24.74 -11.31 -36.27
C SER A 138 24.09 -11.57 -34.90
N SER A 139 24.71 -12.39 -34.05
CA SER A 139 24.20 -12.63 -32.69
C SER A 139 24.20 -11.36 -31.82
N LYS A 140 25.19 -10.48 -32.02
CA LYS A 140 25.26 -9.18 -31.32
C LYS A 140 24.18 -8.22 -31.83
N ASP A 141 23.92 -8.22 -33.13
CA ASP A 141 22.84 -7.40 -33.72
C ASP A 141 21.45 -7.84 -33.21
N ASP A 142 21.22 -9.14 -33.06
CA ASP A 142 19.97 -9.66 -32.52
C ASP A 142 19.79 -9.28 -31.04
N LEU A 143 20.86 -9.35 -30.25
CA LEU A 143 20.85 -8.85 -28.87
C LEU A 143 20.53 -7.35 -28.79
N ILE A 144 21.07 -6.54 -29.71
CA ILE A 144 20.78 -5.10 -29.77
C ILE A 144 19.29 -4.87 -30.07
N LYS A 145 18.70 -5.63 -31.00
CA LYS A 145 17.26 -5.54 -31.30
C LYS A 145 16.42 -5.90 -30.08
N GLU A 146 16.78 -6.97 -29.36
CA GLU A 146 16.09 -7.39 -28.14
C GLU A 146 16.14 -6.30 -27.06
N LEU A 147 17.32 -5.70 -26.84
CA LEU A 147 17.49 -4.61 -25.88
C LEU A 147 16.65 -3.38 -26.25
N ARG A 148 16.53 -3.03 -27.54
CA ARG A 148 15.66 -1.94 -27.99
C ARG A 148 14.18 -2.20 -27.68
N VAL A 149 13.72 -3.45 -27.84
CA VAL A 149 12.35 -3.83 -27.48
C VAL A 149 12.15 -3.71 -25.96
N LYS A 150 13.08 -4.23 -25.16
CA LYS A 150 13.04 -4.10 -23.69
C LYS A 150 13.00 -2.65 -23.23
N ASP A 151 13.82 -1.78 -23.83
CA ASP A 151 13.80 -0.34 -23.55
C ASP A 151 12.45 0.31 -23.88
N SER A 152 11.85 -0.04 -25.03
CA SER A 152 10.54 0.47 -25.41
C SER A 152 9.43 0.04 -24.45
N LEU A 153 9.49 -1.20 -23.97
CA LEU A 153 8.57 -1.75 -22.97
C LEU A 153 8.75 -1.04 -21.62
N LEU A 154 10.00 -0.87 -21.18
CA LEU A 154 10.32 -0.13 -19.96
C LEU A 154 9.76 1.30 -19.99
N ARG A 155 9.92 2.01 -21.11
CA ARG A 155 9.33 3.35 -21.30
C ARG A 155 7.81 3.34 -21.18
N LYS A 156 7.13 2.33 -21.73
CA LYS A 156 5.67 2.20 -21.61
C LYS A 156 5.23 1.92 -20.17
N HIS A 157 5.99 1.12 -19.42
CA HIS A 157 5.75 0.92 -17.99
C HIS A 157 5.96 2.22 -17.20
N GLN A 158 7.01 2.98 -17.48
CA GLN A 158 7.26 4.28 -16.85
C GLN A 158 6.12 5.28 -17.10
N GLU A 159 5.65 5.40 -18.35
CA GLU A 159 4.48 6.23 -18.67
C GLU A 159 3.23 5.80 -17.89
N ARG A 160 2.99 4.49 -17.73
CA ARG A 160 1.85 3.97 -16.97
C ARG A 160 1.95 4.31 -15.49
N VAL A 161 3.14 4.16 -14.90
CA VAL A 161 3.38 4.53 -13.51
C VAL A 161 3.17 6.03 -13.31
N GLN A 162 3.65 6.87 -14.23
CA GLN A 162 3.46 8.31 -14.16
C GLN A 162 1.98 8.71 -14.20
N ARG A 163 1.19 8.13 -15.12
CA ARG A 163 -0.27 8.37 -15.17
C ARG A 163 -0.98 7.96 -13.89
N LEU A 164 -0.57 6.84 -13.28
CA LEU A 164 -1.15 6.39 -12.01
C LEU A 164 -0.81 7.35 -10.86
N LYS A 165 0.43 7.86 -10.80
CA LYS A 165 0.83 8.88 -9.82
C LYS A 165 -0.02 10.15 -9.96
N GLU A 166 -0.17 10.66 -11.17
CA GLU A 166 -0.98 11.85 -11.45
C GLU A 166 -2.46 11.66 -11.06
N ALA A 167 -3.01 10.47 -11.32
CA ALA A 167 -4.38 10.12 -10.90
C ALA A 167 -4.51 10.04 -9.37
N CYS A 168 -3.53 9.46 -8.67
CA CYS A 168 -3.50 9.42 -7.21
C CYS A 168 -3.39 10.82 -6.60
N GLU A 169 -2.55 11.69 -7.16
CA GLU A 169 -2.40 13.08 -6.74
C GLU A 169 -3.67 13.89 -7.00
N ALA A 170 -4.33 13.67 -8.15
CA ALA A 170 -5.63 14.27 -8.44
C ALA A 170 -6.70 13.85 -7.43
N GLY A 171 -6.81 12.54 -7.16
CA GLY A 171 -7.73 12.02 -6.15
C GLY A 171 -7.43 12.53 -4.74
N SER A 172 -6.16 12.72 -4.39
CA SER A 172 -5.75 13.29 -3.10
C SER A 172 -6.17 14.75 -2.97
N ARG A 173 -6.04 15.55 -4.05
CA ARG A 173 -6.52 16.94 -4.08
C ARG A 173 -8.04 17.02 -3.95
N GLU A 174 -8.78 16.15 -4.62
CA GLU A 174 -10.24 16.09 -4.50
C GLU A 174 -10.69 15.66 -3.09
N LEU A 175 -10.01 14.67 -2.50
CA LEU A 175 -10.26 14.26 -1.12
C LEU A 175 -10.05 15.42 -0.14
N GLN A 176 -8.99 16.21 -0.33
CA GLN A 176 -8.71 17.36 0.52
C GLN A 176 -9.81 18.43 0.39
N ARG A 177 -10.24 18.75 -0.82
CA ARG A 177 -11.38 19.66 -1.06
C ARG A 177 -12.66 19.17 -0.38
N CYS A 178 -12.98 17.88 -0.53
CA CYS A 178 -14.14 17.29 0.13
C CYS A 178 -14.05 17.34 1.66
N LYS A 179 -12.85 17.22 2.24
CA LYS A 179 -12.65 17.40 3.69
C LYS A 179 -12.91 18.84 4.11
N GLU A 180 -12.34 19.81 3.40
CA GLU A 180 -12.55 21.25 3.64
C GLU A 180 -14.03 21.61 3.57
N ASP A 181 -14.73 21.18 2.51
CA ASP A 181 -16.17 21.38 2.35
C ASP A 181 -16.97 20.73 3.50
N ASN A 182 -16.55 19.55 3.98
CA ASN A 182 -17.18 18.89 5.12
C ASN A 182 -17.00 19.69 6.42
N TYR A 183 -15.79 20.20 6.67
CA TYR A 183 -15.52 21.07 7.80
C TYR A 183 -16.34 22.36 7.73
N ASP A 184 -16.43 22.99 6.56
CA ASP A 184 -17.24 24.18 6.35
C ASP A 184 -18.73 23.92 6.63
N LEU A 185 -19.26 22.80 6.14
CA LEU A 185 -20.64 22.39 6.42
C LEU A 185 -20.86 22.12 7.92
N ALA A 186 -19.93 21.43 8.59
CA ALA A 186 -20.01 21.18 10.02
C ALA A 186 -20.00 22.49 10.82
N MET A 187 -19.16 23.45 10.45
CA MET A 187 -19.11 24.78 11.06
C MET A 187 -20.41 25.56 10.84
N ARG A 188 -21.00 25.50 9.64
CA ARG A 188 -22.30 26.13 9.35
C ARG A 188 -23.41 25.49 10.17
N LEU A 189 -23.44 24.16 10.28
CA LEU A 189 -24.42 23.45 11.10
C LEU A 189 -24.29 23.79 12.59
N ALA A 190 -23.06 23.88 13.10
CA ALA A 190 -22.80 24.30 14.48
C ALA A 190 -23.36 25.71 14.74
N ARG A 191 -23.03 26.69 13.89
CA ARG A 191 -23.55 28.07 13.99
C ARG A 191 -25.08 28.11 13.95
N GLN A 192 -25.70 27.39 13.00
CA GLN A 192 -27.17 27.32 12.92
C GLN A 192 -27.78 26.68 14.16
N SER A 193 -27.12 25.69 14.78
CA SER A 193 -27.58 25.07 16.01
C SER A 193 -27.50 26.01 17.21
N GLU A 194 -26.44 26.83 17.30
CA GLU A 194 -26.28 27.87 18.32
C GLU A 194 -27.33 28.97 18.15
N GLU A 195 -27.53 29.47 16.93
CA GLU A 195 -28.56 30.46 16.61
C GLU A 195 -29.96 29.96 16.94
N ARG A 196 -30.27 28.69 16.62
CA ARG A 196 -31.52 28.04 16.99
C ARG A 196 -31.65 27.95 18.51
N GLY A 197 -30.60 27.57 19.22
CA GLY A 197 -30.57 27.55 20.68
C GLY A 197 -30.86 28.93 21.28
N ALA A 198 -30.20 29.97 20.77
CA ALA A 198 -30.42 31.35 21.20
C ALA A 198 -31.86 31.82 20.91
N ALA A 199 -32.43 31.49 19.76
CA ALA A 199 -33.80 31.81 19.42
C ALA A 199 -34.80 31.10 20.37
N LEU A 200 -34.54 29.83 20.70
CA LEU A 200 -35.36 29.08 21.67
C LEU A 200 -35.29 29.69 23.08
N MET A 201 -34.10 30.11 23.54
CA MET A 201 -33.96 30.80 24.82
C MET A 201 -34.73 32.12 24.85
N ARG A 202 -34.59 32.96 23.82
CA ARG A 202 -35.38 34.20 23.69
C ARG A 202 -36.88 33.94 23.68
N ASN A 203 -37.34 32.88 23.00
CA ASN A 203 -38.75 32.51 23.00
C ASN A 203 -39.24 32.11 24.40
N ARG A 204 -38.42 31.38 25.17
CA ARG A 204 -38.73 31.02 26.55
C ARG A 204 -38.80 32.25 27.45
N ASP A 205 -37.88 33.20 27.31
CA ASP A 205 -37.88 34.45 28.07
C ASP A 205 -39.12 35.29 27.77
N LEU A 206 -39.48 35.43 26.49
CA LEU A 206 -40.71 36.12 26.08
C LEU A 206 -41.96 35.42 26.63
N GLN A 207 -41.98 34.09 26.68
CA GLN A 207 -43.08 33.34 27.28
C GLN A 207 -43.21 33.63 28.79
N LEU A 208 -42.09 33.67 29.51
CA LEU A 208 -42.09 34.04 30.94
C LEU A 208 -42.58 35.49 31.14
N GLU A 209 -42.19 36.41 30.27
CA GLU A 209 -42.65 37.80 30.33
C GLU A 209 -44.17 37.90 30.06
N ILE A 210 -44.68 37.16 29.09
CA ILE A 210 -46.12 37.05 28.83
C ILE A 210 -46.86 36.55 30.07
N ASP A 211 -46.34 35.51 30.75
CA ASP A 211 -46.99 34.96 31.93
C ASP A 211 -46.96 35.96 33.11
N ARG A 212 -45.87 36.72 33.28
CA ARG A 212 -45.81 37.82 34.25
C ARG A 212 -46.83 38.92 33.95
N LEU A 213 -46.92 39.35 32.69
CA LEU A 213 -47.87 40.38 32.26
C LEU A 213 -49.31 39.92 32.45
N LYS A 214 -49.64 38.66 32.13
CA LYS A 214 -50.96 38.07 32.40
C LYS A 214 -51.30 38.09 33.89
N HIS A 215 -50.36 37.73 34.76
CA HIS A 215 -50.59 37.78 36.20
C HIS A 215 -50.79 39.22 36.70
N SER A 216 -49.99 40.17 36.21
CA SER A 216 -50.14 41.59 36.52
C SER A 216 -51.49 42.14 36.06
N LEU A 217 -51.95 41.75 34.86
CA LEU A 217 -53.25 42.14 34.32
C LEU A 217 -54.38 41.59 35.20
N MET A 218 -54.35 40.30 35.52
CA MET A 218 -55.33 39.66 36.39
C MET A 218 -55.42 40.35 37.75
N LYS A 219 -54.27 40.69 38.36
CA LYS A 219 -54.24 41.43 39.62
C LYS A 219 -54.88 42.81 39.49
N ALA A 220 -54.57 43.56 38.43
CA ALA A 220 -55.17 44.87 38.19
C ALA A 220 -56.68 44.79 37.91
N GLU A 221 -57.14 43.74 37.22
CA GLU A 221 -58.57 43.45 37.00
C GLU A 221 -59.30 43.15 38.33
N ASP A 222 -58.68 42.34 39.20
CA ASP A 222 -59.20 42.04 40.54
C ASP A 222 -59.28 43.29 41.41
N ASP A 223 -58.21 44.08 41.46
CA ASP A 223 -58.18 45.37 42.18
C ASP A 223 -59.28 46.30 41.67
N CYS A 224 -59.46 46.43 40.34
CA CYS A 224 -60.53 47.23 39.75
C CYS A 224 -61.93 46.70 40.12
N SER A 225 -62.12 45.38 40.18
CA SER A 225 -63.38 44.76 40.62
C SER A 225 -63.69 45.08 42.08
N VAL A 226 -62.68 45.04 42.95
CA VAL A 226 -62.80 45.41 44.37
C VAL A 226 -63.15 46.89 44.51
N GLU A 227 -62.45 47.77 43.81
CA GLU A 227 -62.73 49.22 43.83
C GLU A 227 -64.12 49.56 43.30
N ARG A 228 -64.59 48.87 42.24
CA ARG A 228 -65.97 48.99 41.76
C ARG A 228 -66.97 48.59 42.84
N LYS A 229 -66.75 47.46 43.53
CA LYS A 229 -67.60 47.04 44.66
C LYS A 229 -67.56 48.05 45.81
N HIS A 230 -66.41 48.61 46.12
CA HIS A 230 -66.26 49.64 47.15
C HIS A 230 -67.03 50.92 46.77
N THR A 231 -66.86 51.38 45.52
CA THR A 231 -67.57 52.55 44.98
C THR A 231 -69.08 52.36 45.00
N LEU A 232 -69.57 51.16 44.63
CA LEU A 232 -71.00 50.82 44.72
C LEU A 232 -71.51 50.86 46.16
N LYS A 233 -70.76 50.30 47.12
CA LYS A 233 -71.09 50.38 48.55
C LYS A 233 -71.11 51.82 49.07
N LEU A 234 -70.13 52.64 48.68
CA LEU A 234 -70.05 54.05 49.05
C LEU A 234 -71.24 54.83 48.47
N ARG A 235 -71.57 54.62 47.20
CA ARG A 235 -72.75 55.21 46.56
C ARG A 235 -74.03 54.84 47.30
N HIS A 236 -74.20 53.56 47.65
CA HIS A 236 -75.35 53.12 48.44
C HIS A 236 -75.39 53.80 49.82
N ALA A 237 -74.25 53.92 50.51
CA ALA A 237 -74.16 54.63 51.78
C ALA A 237 -74.47 56.14 51.65
N MET A 238 -74.10 56.76 50.53
CA MET A 238 -74.47 58.14 50.22
C MET A 238 -75.97 58.30 49.97
N GLU A 239 -76.60 57.35 49.27
CA GLU A 239 -78.05 57.31 49.05
C GLU A 239 -78.84 57.11 50.35
N GLN A 240 -78.26 56.39 51.33
CA GLN A 240 -78.84 56.18 52.67
C GLN A 240 -78.56 57.31 53.68
N ARG A 241 -77.88 58.38 53.26
CA ARG A 241 -77.53 59.49 54.16
C ARG A 241 -78.78 60.35 54.45
N PRO A 242 -79.02 60.78 55.71
CA PRO A 242 -80.07 61.74 56.01
C PRO A 242 -79.91 63.02 55.17
N SER A 243 -81.03 63.59 54.70
CA SER A 243 -81.02 64.72 53.76
C SER A 243 -80.23 65.91 54.33
N GLN A 244 -79.59 66.67 53.44
CA GLN A 244 -78.80 67.86 53.82
C GLN A 244 -79.64 68.91 54.57
N GLU A 245 -80.94 68.94 54.30
CA GLU A 245 -81.93 69.75 55.02
C GLU A 245 -82.07 69.30 56.49
N LEU A 246 -82.20 68.00 56.75
CA LEU A 246 -82.30 67.47 58.11
C LEU A 246 -81.02 67.69 58.94
N LEU A 247 -79.85 67.58 58.28
CA LEU A 247 -78.58 67.90 58.94
C LEU A 247 -78.46 69.39 59.26
N TRP A 248 -78.94 70.26 58.37
CA TRP A 248 -78.94 71.71 58.58
C TRP A 248 -79.82 72.11 59.77
N GLU A 249 -81.01 71.51 59.90
CA GLU A 249 -81.91 71.71 61.03
C GLU A 249 -81.24 71.34 62.36
N LEU A 250 -80.63 70.14 62.45
CA LEU A 250 -79.90 69.70 63.65
C LEU A 250 -78.68 70.58 63.98
N GLN A 251 -78.03 71.13 62.96
CA GLN A 251 -76.85 71.99 63.12
C GLN A 251 -77.23 73.38 63.65
N GLN A 252 -78.40 73.90 63.24
CA GLN A 252 -78.99 75.12 63.79
C GLN A 252 -79.36 74.94 65.27
N GLU A 253 -79.98 73.81 65.64
CA GLU A 253 -80.29 73.49 67.03
C GLU A 253 -79.02 73.38 67.89
N LYS A 254 -77.94 72.75 67.38
CA LYS A 254 -76.65 72.66 68.08
C LYS A 254 -76.01 74.03 68.32
N ALA A 255 -76.04 74.92 67.32
CA ALA A 255 -75.45 76.26 67.45
C ALA A 255 -76.17 77.10 68.52
N LEU A 256 -77.50 76.99 68.58
CA LEU A 256 -78.31 77.60 69.65
C LEU A 256 -77.92 77.09 71.04
N LEU A 257 -77.63 75.80 71.18
CA LEU A 257 -77.20 75.21 72.45
C LEU A 257 -75.77 75.60 72.84
N GLN A 258 -74.84 75.66 71.88
CA GLN A 258 -73.45 76.06 72.14
C GLN A 258 -73.30 77.52 72.56
N ALA A 259 -74.08 78.43 71.94
CA ALA A 259 -74.13 79.84 72.37
C ALA A 259 -74.58 79.99 73.84
N ARG A 260 -75.42 79.06 74.31
CA ARG A 260 -75.91 79.03 75.69
C ARG A 260 -74.88 78.50 76.69
N VAL A 261 -73.90 77.70 76.25
CA VAL A 261 -72.78 77.18 77.07
C VAL A 261 -71.63 78.19 77.15
N GLN A 262 -71.28 78.83 76.04
CA GLN A 262 -70.20 79.83 76.02
C GLN A 262 -70.52 81.07 76.85
N GLY A 263 -71.80 81.45 76.97
CA GLY A 263 -72.26 82.49 77.90
C GLY A 263 -72.04 82.15 79.38
N LEU A 264 -71.82 80.88 79.73
CA LEU A 264 -71.55 80.42 81.10
C LEU A 264 -70.04 80.32 81.38
N GLU A 265 -69.23 79.97 80.38
CA GLU A 265 -67.78 79.74 80.54
C GLU A 265 -66.95 81.03 80.58
N ALA A 266 -67.43 82.15 80.03
CA ALA A 266 -66.74 83.45 80.06
C ALA A 266 -66.65 84.12 81.46
N SER A 267 -67.18 83.47 82.50
CA SER A 267 -67.23 84.01 83.87
C SER A 267 -66.05 83.59 84.78
N VAL A 268 -65.13 82.72 84.32
CA VAL A 268 -64.11 82.15 85.19
C VAL A 268 -62.75 81.98 84.48
N GLN A 269 -61.76 82.74 84.98
CA GLN A 269 -60.30 82.52 85.01
C GLN A 269 -59.36 83.30 84.08
N GLU A 270 -58.37 83.95 84.73
CA GLU A 270 -57.09 84.38 84.17
C GLU A 270 -55.95 84.14 85.20
N GLY A 271 -54.78 83.64 84.73
CA GLY A 271 -53.46 83.95 85.34
C GLY A 271 -52.47 82.82 85.69
N LYS A 272 -51.32 82.75 84.99
CA LYS A 272 -50.03 82.02 85.28
C LYS A 272 -48.81 82.86 84.81
N PRO A 273 -47.59 82.73 85.39
CA PRO A 273 -46.29 82.74 84.62
C PRO A 273 -45.07 82.01 85.34
N ASP A 274 -43.76 82.24 85.09
CA ASP A 274 -42.76 81.81 84.04
C ASP A 274 -41.26 81.86 84.62
N LYS A 275 -40.14 81.42 83.94
CA LYS A 275 -38.74 81.09 84.51
C LYS A 275 -37.45 81.59 83.73
N SER A 276 -36.23 81.78 84.37
CA SER A 276 -34.81 81.77 83.77
C SER A 276 -33.55 81.90 84.73
N SER A 277 -32.37 81.19 84.58
CA SER A 277 -31.10 81.26 85.43
C SER A 277 -29.74 80.67 84.80
N PRO A 278 -28.48 81.02 85.23
CA PRO A 278 -27.18 80.79 84.52
C PRO A 278 -26.44 79.42 84.58
N TYR A 279 -26.74 78.50 85.52
CA TYR A 279 -26.20 77.12 85.55
C TYR A 279 -26.47 76.35 84.24
N ILE A 280 -27.48 76.82 83.51
CA ILE A 280 -27.90 76.31 82.21
C ILE A 280 -26.77 76.41 81.16
N GLN A 281 -25.89 77.41 81.23
CA GLN A 281 -24.91 77.68 80.16
C GLN A 281 -23.68 76.74 80.14
N VAL A 282 -23.10 76.32 81.27
CA VAL A 282 -21.96 75.36 81.27
C VAL A 282 -22.41 73.96 80.81
N LEU A 283 -23.63 73.58 81.20
CA LEU A 283 -24.26 72.35 80.69
C LEU A 283 -24.44 72.38 79.18
N GLU A 284 -24.61 73.55 78.56
CA GLU A 284 -24.70 73.68 77.11
C GLU A 284 -23.37 73.39 76.40
N GLU A 285 -22.22 73.68 77.02
CA GLU A 285 -20.89 73.53 76.41
C GLU A 285 -20.38 72.08 76.45
N ASP A 286 -20.49 71.40 77.59
CA ASP A 286 -20.19 69.96 77.69
C ASP A 286 -21.11 69.14 76.78
N TRP A 287 -22.37 69.55 76.66
CA TRP A 287 -23.31 68.97 75.72
C TRP A 287 -22.86 69.12 74.26
N ARG A 288 -22.28 70.27 73.88
CA ARG A 288 -21.72 70.48 72.53
C ARG A 288 -20.49 69.62 72.28
N GLN A 289 -19.62 69.39 73.26
CA GLN A 289 -18.44 68.51 73.08
C GLN A 289 -18.85 67.04 72.93
N ALA A 290 -19.72 66.53 73.80
CA ALA A 290 -20.25 65.18 73.69
C ALA A 290 -20.97 64.96 72.35
N LEU A 291 -21.67 65.99 71.84
CA LEU A 291 -22.30 65.94 70.53
C LEU A 291 -21.29 65.78 69.39
N ARG A 292 -20.14 66.49 69.44
CA ARG A 292 -19.08 66.35 68.42
C ARG A 292 -18.45 64.97 68.43
N ASP A 293 -18.09 64.44 69.60
CA ASP A 293 -17.50 63.11 69.72
C ASP A 293 -18.48 62.02 69.24
N HIS A 294 -19.77 62.16 69.55
CA HIS A 294 -20.81 61.29 69.01
C HIS A 294 -20.97 61.41 67.48
N GLN A 295 -20.84 62.61 66.91
CA GLN A 295 -20.87 62.81 65.46
C GLN A 295 -19.66 62.15 64.76
N GLU A 296 -18.47 62.25 65.35
CA GLU A 296 -17.25 61.60 64.84
C GLU A 296 -17.32 60.06 64.94
N GLN A 297 -17.80 59.53 66.07
CA GLN A 297 -18.03 58.09 66.19
C GLN A 297 -19.08 57.59 65.20
N THR A 298 -20.16 58.36 64.99
CA THR A 298 -21.20 58.01 64.03
C THR A 298 -20.68 58.03 62.60
N SER A 299 -19.83 59.01 62.24
CA SER A 299 -19.22 59.07 60.91
C SER A 299 -18.22 57.94 60.67
N ALA A 300 -17.43 57.56 61.68
CA ALA A 300 -16.53 56.40 61.64
C ALA A 300 -17.29 55.07 61.54
N ILE A 301 -18.40 54.91 62.27
CA ILE A 301 -19.27 53.73 62.14
C ILE A 301 -19.86 53.67 60.72
N PHE A 302 -20.23 54.81 60.13
CA PHE A 302 -20.77 54.85 58.77
C PHE A 302 -19.72 54.44 57.73
N SER A 303 -18.49 54.94 57.82
CA SER A 303 -17.41 54.56 56.89
C SER A 303 -17.06 53.08 57.03
N LEU A 304 -16.88 52.56 58.24
CA LEU A 304 -16.60 51.13 58.48
C LEU A 304 -17.70 50.22 57.94
N ARG A 305 -18.98 50.61 58.12
CA ARG A 305 -20.11 49.86 57.55
C ARG A 305 -20.14 49.92 56.03
N LYS A 306 -19.69 51.02 55.41
CA LYS A 306 -19.57 51.14 53.96
C LYS A 306 -18.46 50.21 53.45
N ASP A 307 -17.29 50.23 54.10
CA ASP A 307 -16.15 49.41 53.73
C ASP A 307 -16.43 47.91 53.91
N LEU A 308 -17.13 47.53 54.99
CA LEU A 308 -17.58 46.15 55.21
C LEU A 308 -18.48 45.66 54.07
N ARG A 309 -19.48 46.46 53.65
CA ARG A 309 -20.36 46.10 52.53
C ARG A 309 -19.59 45.99 51.22
N GLN A 310 -18.60 46.85 50.99
CA GLN A 310 -17.75 46.78 49.80
C GLN A 310 -16.89 45.51 49.82
N ALA A 311 -16.29 45.17 50.96
CA ALA A 311 -15.52 43.95 51.13
C ALA A 311 -16.38 42.68 50.97
N GLU A 312 -17.61 42.68 51.49
CA GLU A 312 -18.58 41.59 51.30
C GLU A 312 -18.98 41.43 49.83
N ALA A 313 -19.22 42.53 49.11
CA ALA A 313 -19.53 42.49 47.68
C ALA A 313 -18.34 41.95 46.85
N LEU A 314 -17.11 42.33 47.20
CA LEU A 314 -15.91 41.77 46.55
C LEU A 314 -15.74 40.28 46.86
N ARG A 315 -15.98 39.86 48.11
CA ARG A 315 -15.96 38.44 48.48
C ARG A 315 -17.00 37.64 47.70
N ALA A 316 -18.23 38.15 47.56
CA ALA A 316 -19.27 37.50 46.78
C ALA A 316 -18.85 37.31 45.31
N ARG A 317 -18.30 38.37 44.68
CA ARG A 317 -17.77 38.28 43.31
C ARG A 317 -16.65 37.26 43.17
N CYS A 318 -15.68 37.26 44.08
CA CYS A 318 -14.60 36.28 44.05
C CYS A 318 -15.11 34.84 44.23
N MET A 319 -16.16 34.63 45.04
CA MET A 319 -16.79 33.33 45.20
C MET A 319 -17.51 32.89 43.92
N GLU A 320 -18.26 33.79 43.28
CA GLU A 320 -18.90 33.52 41.98
C GLU A 320 -17.86 33.17 40.91
N GLU A 321 -16.77 33.94 40.80
CA GLU A 321 -15.67 33.65 39.87
C GLU A 321 -15.03 32.29 40.15
N LYS A 322 -14.78 31.96 41.42
CA LYS A 322 -14.24 30.65 41.82
C LYS A 322 -15.17 29.51 41.41
N GLU A 323 -16.47 29.62 41.67
CA GLU A 323 -17.47 28.61 41.27
C GLU A 323 -17.52 28.45 39.75
N MET A 324 -17.47 29.56 39.00
CA MET A 324 -17.39 29.54 37.54
C MET A 324 -16.14 28.81 37.04
N PHE A 325 -14.96 29.09 37.61
CA PHE A 325 -13.73 28.38 37.25
C PHE A 325 -13.78 26.90 37.63
N GLU A 326 -14.37 26.54 38.77
CA GLU A 326 -14.54 25.15 39.17
C GLU A 326 -15.44 24.39 38.19
N LEU A 327 -16.55 25.00 37.74
CA LEU A 327 -17.42 24.44 36.71
C LEU A 327 -16.69 24.27 35.37
N GLN A 328 -15.91 25.27 34.94
CA GLN A 328 -15.08 25.17 33.73
C GLN A 328 -14.05 24.05 33.84
N CYS A 329 -13.37 23.93 34.98
CA CYS A 329 -12.42 22.83 35.24
C CYS A 329 -13.12 21.46 35.18
N LEU A 330 -14.32 21.34 35.74
CA LEU A 330 -15.09 20.11 35.70
C LEU A 330 -15.52 19.75 34.27
N ALA A 331 -15.96 20.73 33.48
CA ALA A 331 -16.29 20.53 32.07
C ALA A 331 -15.06 20.04 31.27
N LEU A 332 -13.93 20.73 31.39
CA LEU A 332 -12.68 20.36 30.71
C LEU A 332 -12.18 18.96 31.13
N ARG A 333 -12.31 18.58 32.40
CA ARG A 333 -11.97 17.22 32.86
C ARG A 333 -12.88 16.16 32.22
N LYS A 334 -14.18 16.43 32.11
CA LYS A 334 -15.11 15.53 31.43
C LYS A 334 -14.78 15.40 29.95
N ASP A 335 -14.48 16.50 29.28
CA ASP A 335 -14.09 16.49 27.87
C ASP A 335 -12.78 15.73 27.66
N SER A 336 -11.76 15.98 28.50
CA SER A 336 -10.50 15.21 28.46
C SER A 336 -10.74 13.71 28.62
N LYS A 337 -11.61 13.31 29.56
CA LYS A 337 -12.00 11.91 29.73
C LYS A 337 -12.70 11.36 28.49
N MET A 338 -13.66 12.08 27.94
CA MET A 338 -14.36 11.69 26.71
C MET A 338 -13.39 11.50 25.53
N TYR A 339 -12.39 12.38 25.39
CA TYR A 339 -11.36 12.25 24.37
C TYR A 339 -10.47 11.02 24.60
N LYS A 340 -10.07 10.74 25.85
CA LYS A 340 -9.32 9.53 26.18
C LYS A 340 -10.11 8.26 25.85
N ASP A 341 -11.35 8.16 26.32
CA ASP A 341 -12.23 7.02 26.06
C ASP A 341 -12.44 6.83 24.54
N ARG A 342 -12.55 7.91 23.78
CA ARG A 342 -12.65 7.86 22.31
C ARG A 342 -11.36 7.37 21.65
N ILE A 343 -10.20 7.83 22.12
CA ILE A 343 -8.90 7.38 21.60
C ILE A 343 -8.71 5.89 21.90
N GLU A 344 -9.02 5.45 23.13
CA GLU A 344 -8.96 4.03 23.52
C GLU A 344 -9.86 3.16 22.63
N ALA A 345 -11.09 3.60 22.36
CA ALA A 345 -11.99 2.87 21.46
C ALA A 345 -11.46 2.79 20.02
N ILE A 346 -10.80 3.85 19.51
CA ILE A 346 -10.18 3.83 18.18
C ILE A 346 -8.98 2.87 18.15
N LEU A 347 -8.16 2.85 19.21
CA LEU A 347 -7.03 1.93 19.31
C LEU A 347 -7.50 0.47 19.33
N GLN A 348 -8.54 0.15 20.10
CA GLN A 348 -9.15 -1.18 20.11
C GLN A 348 -9.64 -1.60 18.71
N GLN A 349 -10.30 -0.69 17.98
CA GLN A 349 -10.73 -0.97 16.60
C GLN A 349 -9.56 -1.19 15.64
N MET A 350 -8.44 -0.48 15.83
CA MET A 350 -7.24 -0.69 15.04
C MET A 350 -6.60 -2.05 15.33
N GLU A 351 -6.58 -2.48 16.59
CA GLU A 351 -6.11 -3.81 16.99
C GLU A 351 -6.96 -4.92 16.37
N GLU A 352 -8.29 -4.79 16.40
CA GLU A 352 -9.21 -5.73 15.73
C GLU A 352 -8.90 -5.86 14.23
N VAL A 353 -8.71 -4.73 13.54
CA VAL A 353 -8.38 -4.74 12.10
C VAL A 353 -7.01 -5.35 11.83
N ALA A 354 -6.02 -5.11 12.71
CA ALA A 354 -4.71 -5.72 12.59
C ALA A 354 -4.80 -7.25 12.73
N ILE A 355 -5.57 -7.75 13.70
CA ILE A 355 -5.82 -9.18 13.89
C ILE A 355 -6.53 -9.77 12.66
N GLU A 356 -7.55 -9.12 12.12
CA GLU A 356 -8.25 -9.58 10.91
C GLU A 356 -7.32 -9.64 9.70
N ARG A 357 -6.42 -8.66 9.53
CA ARG A 357 -5.42 -8.65 8.47
C ARG A 357 -4.46 -9.82 8.62
N ASP A 358 -3.93 -10.03 9.82
CA ASP A 358 -2.95 -11.09 10.08
C ASP A 358 -3.58 -12.47 9.88
N GLN A 359 -4.86 -12.65 10.26
CA GLN A 359 -5.63 -13.86 9.93
C GLN A 359 -5.83 -14.06 8.42
N ALA A 360 -6.06 -12.99 7.66
CA ALA A 360 -6.21 -13.10 6.20
C ALA A 360 -4.90 -13.50 5.52
N ILE A 361 -3.77 -12.93 5.99
CA ILE A 361 -2.43 -13.30 5.52
C ILE A 361 -2.14 -14.77 5.84
N ALA A 362 -2.38 -15.21 7.08
CA ALA A 362 -2.17 -16.60 7.49
C ALA A 362 -2.99 -17.59 6.63
N ARG A 363 -4.27 -17.28 6.35
CA ARG A 363 -5.11 -18.12 5.46
C ARG A 363 -4.58 -18.15 4.02
N GLN A 364 -4.04 -17.03 3.53
CA GLN A 364 -3.45 -16.97 2.20
C GLN A 364 -2.16 -17.80 2.13
N GLU A 365 -1.30 -17.71 3.14
CA GLU A 365 -0.09 -18.53 3.27
C GLU A 365 -0.41 -20.02 3.36
N GLU A 366 -1.44 -20.40 4.12
CA GLU A 366 -1.93 -21.78 4.18
C GLU A 366 -2.38 -22.31 2.81
N LEU A 367 -3.13 -21.50 2.05
CA LEU A 367 -3.56 -21.86 0.70
C LEU A 367 -2.37 -22.03 -0.25
N HIS A 368 -1.41 -21.09 -0.21
CA HIS A 368 -0.20 -21.16 -1.03
C HIS A 368 0.65 -22.40 -0.69
N ALA A 369 0.78 -22.72 0.60
CA ALA A 369 1.47 -23.92 1.03
C ALA A 369 0.77 -25.20 0.54
N GLN A 370 -0.57 -25.23 0.55
CA GLN A 370 -1.35 -26.35 0.00
C GLN A 370 -1.16 -26.46 -1.52
N GLN A 371 -1.19 -25.34 -2.26
CA GLN A 371 -0.96 -25.35 -3.70
C GLN A 371 0.45 -25.84 -4.05
N ALA A 372 1.47 -25.42 -3.31
CA ALA A 372 2.84 -25.90 -3.49
C ALA A 372 2.95 -27.42 -3.29
N ARG A 373 2.31 -27.97 -2.25
CA ARG A 373 2.25 -29.43 -2.02
C ARG A 373 1.55 -30.16 -3.17
N ASN A 374 0.40 -29.67 -3.62
CA ASN A 374 -0.33 -30.26 -4.73
C ASN A 374 0.48 -30.26 -6.05
N LEU A 375 1.28 -29.21 -6.29
CA LEU A 375 2.18 -29.16 -7.45
C LEU A 375 3.30 -30.18 -7.34
N GLN A 376 3.93 -30.31 -6.17
CA GLN A 376 4.95 -31.33 -5.91
C GLN A 376 4.41 -32.75 -6.11
N GLU A 377 3.20 -33.03 -5.62
CA GLU A 377 2.52 -34.31 -5.82
C GLU A 377 2.22 -34.56 -7.30
N LYS A 378 1.73 -33.56 -8.04
CA LYS A 378 1.52 -33.65 -9.49
C LYS A 378 2.80 -33.96 -10.24
N ASP A 379 3.91 -33.32 -9.88
CA ASP A 379 5.20 -33.55 -10.53
C ASP A 379 5.77 -34.94 -10.18
N ALA A 380 5.56 -35.42 -8.96
CA ALA A 380 5.88 -36.79 -8.57
C ALA A 380 5.07 -37.83 -9.39
N LEU A 381 3.76 -37.61 -9.56
CA LEU A 381 2.91 -38.48 -10.39
C LEU A 381 3.33 -38.43 -11.86
N ARG A 382 3.63 -37.25 -12.41
CA ARG A 382 4.16 -37.12 -13.79
C ARG A 382 5.49 -37.86 -13.98
N LYS A 383 6.33 -37.91 -12.95
CA LYS A 383 7.57 -38.71 -12.98
C LYS A 383 7.25 -40.20 -13.02
N GLN A 384 6.34 -40.68 -12.17
CA GLN A 384 5.91 -42.08 -12.16
C GLN A 384 5.28 -42.50 -13.51
N VAL A 385 4.46 -41.64 -14.12
CA VAL A 385 3.88 -41.91 -15.45
C VAL A 385 4.97 -42.07 -16.51
N ARG A 386 6.00 -41.20 -16.50
CA ARG A 386 7.15 -41.32 -17.41
C ARG A 386 7.90 -42.63 -17.21
N GLU A 387 8.23 -42.96 -15.96
CA GLU A 387 8.92 -44.22 -15.63
C GLU A 387 8.10 -45.47 -16.03
N LEU A 388 6.77 -45.43 -15.89
CA LEU A 388 5.90 -46.52 -16.35
C LEU A 388 5.81 -46.59 -17.87
N SER A 389 5.83 -45.44 -18.56
CA SER A 389 5.83 -45.38 -20.03
C SER A 389 7.13 -45.96 -20.58
N GLU A 390 8.28 -45.57 -20.00
CA GLU A 390 9.59 -46.14 -20.34
C GLU A 390 9.61 -47.67 -20.16
N LYS A 391 9.06 -48.18 -19.06
CA LYS A 391 8.92 -49.63 -18.83
C LYS A 391 8.00 -50.32 -19.84
N ALA A 392 6.92 -49.66 -20.26
CA ALA A 392 6.02 -50.20 -21.28
C ALA A 392 6.72 -50.30 -22.63
N ASP A 393 7.46 -49.26 -23.03
CA ASP A 393 8.27 -49.23 -24.25
C ASP A 393 9.35 -50.32 -24.23
N GLU A 394 10.05 -50.50 -23.10
CA GLU A 394 11.03 -51.57 -22.90
C GLU A 394 10.42 -52.97 -23.08
N LEU A 395 9.24 -53.22 -22.48
CA LEU A 395 8.53 -54.48 -22.62
C LEU A 395 8.05 -54.70 -24.06
N GLN A 396 7.59 -53.63 -24.74
CA GLN A 396 7.18 -53.69 -26.14
C GLN A 396 8.36 -54.03 -27.07
N LEU A 397 9.53 -53.45 -26.84
CA LEU A 397 10.76 -53.81 -27.54
C LEU A 397 11.14 -55.28 -27.30
N GLN A 398 11.02 -55.76 -26.07
CA GLN A 398 11.28 -57.17 -25.74
C GLN A 398 10.28 -58.10 -26.46
N LEU A 399 9.00 -57.74 -26.53
CA LEU A 399 7.99 -58.49 -27.29
C LEU A 399 8.37 -58.57 -28.78
N PHE A 400 8.68 -57.44 -29.41
CA PHE A 400 9.11 -57.44 -30.83
C PHE A 400 10.37 -58.28 -31.08
N GLN A 401 11.33 -58.26 -30.16
CA GLN A 401 12.51 -59.13 -30.26
C GLN A 401 12.15 -60.62 -30.19
N ARG A 402 11.22 -61.00 -29.30
CA ARG A 402 10.73 -62.38 -29.17
C ARG A 402 9.92 -62.81 -30.39
N GLU A 403 9.05 -61.96 -30.88
CA GLU A 403 8.30 -62.19 -32.13
C GLU A 403 9.24 -62.37 -33.32
N GLY A 404 10.26 -61.51 -33.45
CA GLY A 404 11.30 -61.66 -34.48
C GLY A 404 12.08 -62.98 -34.37
N GLN A 405 12.42 -63.40 -33.15
CA GLN A 405 13.06 -64.70 -32.89
C GLN A 405 12.13 -65.88 -33.28
N LEU A 406 10.84 -65.79 -32.95
CA LEU A 406 9.83 -66.79 -33.30
C LEU A 406 9.68 -66.89 -34.82
N LEU A 407 9.48 -65.77 -35.52
CA LEU A 407 9.39 -65.74 -36.99
C LEU A 407 10.65 -66.29 -37.65
N ALA A 408 11.84 -65.99 -37.12
CA ALA A 408 13.09 -66.54 -37.63
C ALA A 408 13.18 -68.07 -37.41
N ALA A 409 12.70 -68.58 -36.28
CA ALA A 409 12.63 -70.01 -36.01
C ALA A 409 11.61 -70.72 -36.91
N GLU A 410 10.42 -70.14 -37.09
CA GLU A 410 9.42 -70.62 -38.04
C GLU A 410 9.96 -70.64 -39.47
N GLY A 411 10.67 -69.59 -39.89
CA GLY A 411 11.31 -69.53 -41.21
C GLY A 411 12.43 -70.56 -41.40
N ARG A 412 13.16 -70.93 -40.34
CA ARG A 412 14.13 -72.05 -40.37
C ARG A 412 13.42 -73.40 -40.48
N LEU A 413 12.34 -73.59 -39.73
CA LEU A 413 11.52 -74.81 -39.78
C LEU A 413 10.90 -74.99 -41.18
N ARG A 414 10.33 -73.92 -41.77
CA ARG A 414 9.79 -73.95 -43.13
C ARG A 414 10.87 -74.27 -44.18
N ARG A 415 12.10 -73.74 -44.03
CA ARG A 415 13.23 -74.08 -44.92
C ARG A 415 13.64 -75.55 -44.78
N GLN A 416 13.75 -76.06 -43.56
CA GLN A 416 14.01 -77.49 -43.34
C GLN A 416 12.90 -78.37 -43.91
N GLN A 417 11.63 -77.96 -43.79
CA GLN A 417 10.50 -78.64 -44.41
C GLN A 417 10.59 -78.63 -45.94
N LEU A 418 10.97 -77.51 -46.57
CA LEU A 418 11.21 -77.45 -48.01
C LEU A 418 12.43 -78.30 -48.42
N GLU A 419 13.54 -78.27 -47.70
CA GLU A 419 14.73 -79.08 -47.97
C GLU A 419 14.45 -80.59 -47.81
N THR A 420 13.63 -80.96 -46.83
CA THR A 420 13.13 -82.35 -46.64
C THR A 420 12.16 -82.73 -47.76
N SER A 421 11.34 -81.79 -48.23
CA SER A 421 10.40 -82.00 -49.34
C SER A 421 11.12 -82.11 -50.69
N VAL A 422 12.18 -81.33 -50.93
CA VAL A 422 13.03 -81.39 -52.14
C VAL A 422 13.90 -82.67 -52.18
N LEU A 423 14.26 -83.25 -51.03
CA LEU A 423 14.88 -84.58 -50.96
C LEU A 423 13.88 -85.75 -51.07
N SER A 424 12.57 -85.48 -51.14
CA SER A 424 11.52 -86.51 -51.21
C SER A 424 10.65 -86.44 -52.49
N SER A 425 11.00 -85.61 -53.47
CA SER A 425 10.20 -85.42 -54.69
C SER A 425 10.71 -86.26 -55.87
N ASP A 426 10.58 -87.58 -55.76
CA ASP A 426 10.19 -88.44 -56.90
C ASP A 426 8.77 -88.94 -56.58
N LEU A 427 7.84 -88.73 -57.52
CA LEU A 427 6.41 -89.11 -57.57
C LEU A 427 5.39 -87.96 -57.34
N GLU A 428 5.11 -87.26 -58.44
CA GLU A 428 3.78 -87.07 -59.10
C GLU A 428 2.53 -87.23 -58.20
N ASP A 429 1.73 -86.18 -58.00
CA ASP A 429 0.65 -85.67 -58.89
C ASP A 429 -0.74 -86.14 -58.43
N SER A 430 -1.57 -85.20 -57.94
CA SER A 430 -2.98 -85.05 -58.39
C SER A 430 -3.67 -83.81 -57.79
N SER A 431 -3.98 -82.90 -58.71
CA SER A 431 -4.90 -81.74 -58.70
C SER A 431 -6.39 -82.14 -58.49
N PRO A 432 -7.44 -81.26 -58.57
CA PRO A 432 -7.63 -79.82 -58.31
C PRO A 432 -8.89 -79.46 -57.43
N ARG A 433 -9.03 -78.15 -57.14
CA ARG A 433 -10.27 -77.34 -56.93
C ARG A 433 -11.16 -77.59 -55.69
N ASN A 434 -11.26 -76.58 -54.81
CA ASN A 434 -12.47 -75.76 -54.72
C ASN A 434 -12.18 -74.41 -54.02
N SER A 435 -12.88 -73.37 -54.47
CA SER A 435 -12.69 -71.96 -54.17
C SER A 435 -13.44 -71.55 -52.90
N GLN A 436 -12.81 -70.78 -52.01
CA GLN A 436 -13.49 -69.72 -51.25
C GLN A 436 -12.46 -68.76 -50.65
N GLU A 437 -12.56 -67.52 -51.12
CA GLU A 437 -11.88 -66.32 -50.62
C GLU A 437 -12.09 -66.17 -49.12
N LEU A 438 -11.02 -66.10 -48.32
CA LEU A 438 -11.01 -65.44 -47.01
C LEU A 438 -9.57 -65.02 -46.64
N SER A 439 -9.28 -63.74 -46.81
CA SER A 439 -8.07 -63.07 -46.33
C SER A 439 -8.15 -62.83 -44.81
N PRO A 440 -7.08 -63.04 -44.02
CA PRO A 440 -6.99 -62.54 -42.64
C PRO A 440 -5.91 -61.44 -42.51
N PRO A 441 -5.75 -60.82 -41.34
CA PRO A 441 -6.38 -59.58 -40.90
C PRO A 441 -5.45 -58.36 -41.05
N ARG A 442 -6.01 -57.17 -41.28
CA ARG A 442 -5.29 -55.90 -41.12
C ARG A 442 -6.03 -55.04 -40.11
N ASP A 443 -5.57 -55.12 -38.87
CA ASP A 443 -5.87 -54.15 -37.84
C ASP A 443 -5.03 -52.88 -38.10
N LEU A 444 -5.77 -51.84 -38.50
CA LEU A 444 -5.77 -50.48 -37.96
C LEU A 444 -4.45 -49.89 -37.41
N GLU A 445 -3.78 -49.10 -38.24
CA GLU A 445 -2.96 -47.91 -37.95
C GLU A 445 -2.78 -47.21 -39.32
N GLU A 446 -2.80 -45.90 -39.55
CA GLU A 446 -2.99 -44.69 -38.76
C GLU A 446 -3.08 -43.51 -39.79
N ASN A 447 -3.63 -42.37 -39.37
CA ASN A 447 -3.32 -41.00 -39.85
C ASN A 447 -4.06 -40.34 -41.05
N ALA A 448 -4.98 -39.44 -40.64
CA ALA A 448 -4.87 -37.98 -40.76
C ALA A 448 -5.28 -37.27 -42.06
N GLN A 449 -6.31 -36.39 -41.98
CA GLN A 449 -6.13 -34.93 -41.80
C GLN A 449 -7.45 -34.11 -41.84
N LEU A 450 -7.65 -33.32 -40.76
CA LEU A 450 -8.24 -31.96 -40.65
C LEU A 450 -9.76 -31.74 -40.87
N SER A 451 -10.49 -31.35 -39.81
CA SER A 451 -10.85 -29.93 -39.55
C SER A 451 -11.74 -29.74 -38.31
N ASP A 452 -11.26 -28.92 -37.37
CA ASP A 452 -11.95 -27.91 -36.54
C ASP A 452 -13.15 -28.25 -35.60
N LYS A 453 -13.01 -27.71 -34.37
CA LYS A 453 -13.99 -27.45 -33.27
C LYS A 453 -14.42 -28.57 -32.32
N GLY A 454 -13.67 -28.66 -31.22
CA GLY A 454 -14.12 -28.15 -29.90
C GLY A 454 -15.24 -28.87 -29.14
N GLY A 455 -14.87 -29.43 -27.98
CA GLY A 455 -15.62 -29.20 -26.72
C GLY A 455 -16.54 -30.31 -26.20
N GLN A 456 -16.00 -31.07 -25.26
CA GLN A 456 -16.61 -32.06 -24.35
C GLN A 456 -17.98 -31.71 -23.71
N ALA A 457 -18.86 -32.72 -23.75
CA ALA A 457 -19.45 -33.48 -22.65
C ALA A 457 -20.33 -32.83 -21.55
N ILE A 458 -21.58 -33.33 -21.53
CA ILE A 458 -22.32 -33.96 -20.41
C ILE A 458 -22.73 -33.09 -19.21
N GLY A 459 -24.06 -33.02 -19.00
CA GLY A 459 -24.69 -32.64 -17.74
C GLY A 459 -26.17 -32.32 -17.89
N GLU A 460 -27.03 -33.34 -17.95
CA GLU A 460 -28.49 -33.23 -18.07
C GLU A 460 -29.19 -32.89 -16.74
N SER A 461 -30.13 -31.95 -16.83
CA SER A 461 -31.51 -31.94 -16.30
C SER A 461 -31.84 -32.01 -14.79
N LEU A 462 -32.40 -30.87 -14.33
CA LEU A 462 -33.67 -30.64 -13.60
C LEU A 462 -34.10 -31.52 -12.41
N GLU A 463 -34.33 -30.88 -11.24
CA GLU A 463 -35.60 -30.92 -10.48
C GLU A 463 -35.66 -29.82 -9.38
N GLN A 464 -36.82 -29.16 -9.25
CA GLN A 464 -37.27 -28.36 -8.08
C GLN A 464 -38.08 -29.30 -7.12
N PRO A 465 -38.52 -28.97 -5.87
CA PRO A 465 -38.80 -27.64 -5.27
C PRO A 465 -38.54 -27.47 -3.74
N SER A 466 -38.89 -26.28 -3.27
CA SER A 466 -38.95 -25.72 -1.91
C SER A 466 -39.83 -26.46 -0.87
N VAL A 467 -39.41 -26.43 0.41
CA VAL A 467 -40.29 -26.62 1.58
C VAL A 467 -40.07 -25.50 2.61
N ALA A 468 -41.16 -24.84 2.96
CA ALA A 468 -41.29 -23.81 3.99
C ALA A 468 -41.30 -24.44 5.39
N LEU A 469 -40.71 -23.76 6.39
CA LEU A 469 -40.84 -24.13 7.80
C LEU A 469 -41.63 -23.05 8.56
N GLN A 470 -42.57 -23.56 9.35
CA GLN A 470 -43.77 -22.90 9.85
C GLN A 470 -43.51 -21.96 11.03
N LYS A 471 -44.39 -20.95 11.10
CA LYS A 471 -44.81 -20.24 12.30
C LYS A 471 -45.17 -21.21 13.42
N GLU A 472 -44.69 -20.94 14.63
CA GLU A 472 -45.46 -21.25 15.83
C GLU A 472 -45.43 -20.05 16.79
N ARG A 473 -46.64 -19.58 17.08
CA ARG A 473 -46.96 -18.47 17.96
C ARG A 473 -47.79 -19.10 19.07
N LEU A 474 -47.27 -19.15 20.29
CA LEU A 474 -48.06 -19.46 21.48
C LEU A 474 -47.85 -18.37 22.53
N SER A 475 -48.97 -17.74 22.85
CA SER A 475 -49.21 -16.76 23.89
C SER A 475 -49.60 -17.46 25.19
N LEU A 476 -48.97 -17.09 26.30
CA LEU A 476 -49.54 -17.24 27.65
C LEU A 476 -49.09 -16.05 28.54
N THR A 477 -50.06 -15.41 29.17
CA THR A 477 -50.01 -14.54 30.37
C THR A 477 -51.05 -15.12 31.36
N PRO A 478 -51.18 -14.73 32.66
CA PRO A 478 -50.55 -13.63 33.43
C PRO A 478 -50.08 -14.00 34.87
N ASP A 479 -49.23 -13.17 35.51
CA ASP A 479 -49.38 -12.49 36.84
C ASP A 479 -48.08 -12.82 37.66
N ASP A 480 -47.43 -12.01 38.51
CA ASP A 480 -47.76 -10.76 39.23
C ASP A 480 -46.45 -10.02 39.66
N ALA A 481 -46.58 -8.71 39.90
CA ALA A 481 -45.82 -7.76 40.72
C ALA A 481 -44.27 -7.73 40.82
N GLY A 482 -43.68 -6.57 40.49
CA GLY A 482 -42.35 -6.14 40.94
C GLY A 482 -41.89 -4.78 40.36
N LEU A 483 -42.14 -3.70 41.10
CA LEU A 483 -41.86 -2.29 40.77
C LEU A 483 -40.36 -1.96 40.52
N SER A 484 -40.05 -1.26 39.42
CA SER A 484 -38.95 -0.27 39.35
C SER A 484 -38.93 0.50 38.02
N SER A 485 -39.08 1.82 38.10
CA SER A 485 -38.62 2.89 37.18
C SER A 485 -38.83 2.73 35.66
N ARG A 486 -39.92 3.34 35.17
CA ARG A 486 -40.23 3.54 33.75
C ARG A 486 -39.44 4.72 33.16
N GLU A 487 -38.46 4.44 32.30
CA GLU A 487 -37.88 5.44 31.38
C GLU A 487 -38.86 5.75 30.20
N PRO A 488 -38.82 6.96 29.61
CA PRO A 488 -39.77 7.33 28.56
C PRO A 488 -39.49 6.65 27.20
N PRO A 489 -40.53 6.29 26.42
CA PRO A 489 -40.47 5.39 25.26
C PRO A 489 -39.79 5.96 24.00
N GLU A 490 -39.29 7.19 24.03
CA GLU A 490 -38.68 7.85 22.87
C GLU A 490 -37.19 7.53 22.72
N LYS A 491 -36.47 7.34 23.83
CA LYS A 491 -35.02 7.06 23.80
C LYS A 491 -34.70 5.65 23.29
N GLU A 492 -35.60 4.69 23.50
CA GLU A 492 -35.43 3.31 23.04
C GLU A 492 -35.73 3.15 21.54
N LYS A 493 -36.70 3.90 21.01
CA LYS A 493 -36.96 3.98 19.55
C LYS A 493 -35.78 4.61 18.80
N GLY A 494 -35.11 5.60 19.39
CA GLY A 494 -33.89 6.20 18.83
C GLY A 494 -32.72 5.22 18.76
N ARG A 495 -32.48 4.44 19.82
CA ARG A 495 -31.43 3.41 19.85
C ARG A 495 -31.69 2.26 18.87
N ARG A 496 -32.94 1.80 18.72
CA ARG A 496 -33.29 0.74 17.75
C ARG A 496 -33.16 1.21 16.29
N ARG A 497 -33.62 2.44 15.98
CA ARG A 497 -33.45 3.04 14.64
C ARG A 497 -31.99 3.27 14.26
N LEU A 498 -31.15 3.63 15.23
CA LEU A 498 -29.72 3.81 14.98
C LEU A 498 -29.05 2.45 14.69
N LYS A 499 -29.38 1.40 15.45
CA LYS A 499 -28.84 0.05 15.26
C LYS A 499 -29.23 -0.57 13.92
N GLU A 500 -30.50 -0.41 13.50
CA GLU A 500 -30.96 -0.83 12.16
C GLU A 500 -30.28 -0.05 11.02
N SER A 501 -29.97 1.23 11.22
CA SER A 501 -29.26 2.06 10.23
C SER A 501 -27.82 1.58 10.04
N PHE A 502 -27.11 1.23 11.12
CA PHE A 502 -25.75 0.70 11.06
C PHE A 502 -25.69 -0.71 10.44
N GLU A 503 -26.65 -1.59 10.76
CA GLU A 503 -26.74 -2.93 10.15
C GLU A 503 -27.07 -2.85 8.64
N ASN A 504 -27.98 -1.95 8.25
CA ASN A 504 -28.28 -1.70 6.84
C ASN A 504 -27.09 -1.06 6.09
N TYR A 505 -26.30 -0.23 6.75
CA TYR A 505 -25.07 0.34 6.17
C TYR A 505 -23.97 -0.72 5.99
N ARG A 506 -23.80 -1.64 6.95
CA ARG A 506 -22.89 -2.81 6.81
C ARG A 506 -23.32 -3.73 5.67
N ARG A 507 -24.61 -4.09 5.59
CA ARG A 507 -25.13 -4.94 4.49
C ARG A 507 -24.97 -4.27 3.12
N LYS A 508 -25.25 -2.97 3.00
CA LYS A 508 -25.03 -2.22 1.75
C LYS A 508 -23.56 -2.10 1.37
N ARG A 509 -22.63 -2.05 2.33
CA ARG A 509 -21.18 -2.02 2.07
C ARG A 509 -20.66 -3.41 1.66
N ALA A 510 -21.16 -4.48 2.28
CA ALA A 510 -20.82 -5.86 1.91
C ALA A 510 -21.26 -6.18 0.46
N LEU A 511 -22.47 -5.79 0.07
CA LEU A 511 -22.97 -5.99 -1.29
C LEU A 511 -22.19 -5.20 -2.35
N ARG A 512 -21.69 -4.01 -2.03
CA ARG A 512 -20.81 -3.23 -2.92
C ARG A 512 -19.42 -3.83 -3.06
N LYS A 513 -18.86 -4.42 -1.99
CA LYS A 513 -17.57 -5.15 -2.07
C LYS A 513 -17.67 -6.41 -2.94
N VAL A 514 -18.80 -7.14 -2.88
CA VAL A 514 -19.02 -8.33 -3.71
C VAL A 514 -19.18 -7.96 -5.21
N GLN A 515 -19.81 -6.82 -5.53
CA GLN A 515 -19.92 -6.33 -6.91
C GLN A 515 -18.60 -5.77 -7.48
N HIS A 516 -17.69 -5.28 -6.64
CA HIS A 516 -16.37 -4.83 -7.08
C HIS A 516 -15.32 -5.96 -7.13
N GLY A 517 -15.43 -6.98 -6.27
CA GLY A 517 -14.54 -8.16 -6.28
C GLY A 517 -14.71 -9.08 -7.49
N SER A 518 -15.85 -9.01 -8.19
CA SER A 518 -16.09 -9.77 -9.42
C SER A 518 -15.61 -9.06 -10.70
N ARG A 519 -15.12 -7.82 -10.60
CA ARG A 519 -14.67 -7.01 -11.76
C ARG A 519 -13.18 -6.66 -11.76
N GLN A 520 -12.42 -7.01 -10.73
CA GLN A 520 -10.98 -6.82 -10.70
C GLN A 520 -10.30 -8.18 -10.45
N GLY A 521 -9.86 -8.80 -11.54
CA GLY A 521 -8.94 -9.92 -11.49
C GLY A 521 -7.60 -9.52 -10.89
N GLU A 522 -7.00 -10.51 -10.23
CA GLU A 522 -5.61 -10.66 -9.79
C GLU A 522 -4.65 -9.54 -10.23
N VAL A 523 -4.15 -8.80 -9.23
CA VAL A 523 -2.85 -8.14 -9.31
C VAL A 523 -2.10 -8.51 -8.04
N ASP A 524 -1.08 -9.34 -8.22
CA ASP A 524 -0.10 -9.72 -7.20
C ASP A 524 0.57 -8.47 -6.61
N TRP A 525 0.47 -8.33 -5.29
CA TRP A 525 1.28 -7.40 -4.52
C TRP A 525 2.46 -8.18 -3.94
N GLU A 526 3.57 -8.22 -4.66
CA GLU A 526 4.84 -8.62 -4.08
C GLU A 526 5.37 -7.53 -3.14
N ASN A 527 5.80 -7.98 -1.98
CA ASN A 527 6.39 -7.21 -0.89
C ASN A 527 7.66 -6.48 -1.36
N THR A 528 7.77 -5.18 -1.05
CA THR A 528 9.06 -4.49 -1.04
C THR A 528 9.20 -3.69 0.25
N THR A 529 9.67 -4.38 1.29
CA THR A 529 10.15 -3.76 2.52
C THR A 529 11.61 -3.40 2.31
N GLY A 530 11.86 -2.20 1.77
CA GLY A 530 13.19 -1.62 1.62
C GLY A 530 13.45 -0.63 2.75
N SER A 531 14.25 -1.05 3.72
CA SER A 531 14.86 -0.24 4.77
C SER A 531 15.80 0.81 4.14
N ASP A 532 15.58 2.09 4.41
CA ASP A 532 16.53 3.15 4.07
C ASP A 532 16.62 4.17 5.22
N ASN A 533 17.57 3.93 6.12
CA ASN A 533 18.08 4.91 7.06
C ASN A 533 19.58 5.03 6.80
N THR A 534 19.99 6.04 6.04
CA THR A 534 21.37 6.51 5.94
C THR A 534 21.40 8.00 6.23
N ASP A 535 21.43 8.36 7.52
CA ASP A 535 21.85 9.69 7.92
C ASP A 535 23.38 9.72 7.91
N THR A 536 23.91 10.49 6.97
CA THR A 536 25.32 10.86 6.87
C THR A 536 25.53 12.22 7.54
N GLU A 537 26.65 12.32 8.22
CA GLU A 537 27.19 13.49 8.91
C GLU A 537 27.29 14.74 8.02
N GLY A 538 27.18 15.92 8.65
CA GLY A 538 27.98 17.08 8.25
C GLY A 538 27.27 18.40 8.00
N SER A 539 26.98 19.15 9.08
CA SER A 539 27.32 20.57 9.32
C SER A 539 26.37 21.23 10.32
#